data_AF-A0A6B0SZ77-F1
#
_entry.id   AF-A0A6B0SZ77-F1
#
_cell.length_a   1.000
_cell.length_b   1.000
_cell.length_c   1.000
_cell.angle_alpha   90.00
_cell.angle_beta   90.00
_cell.angle_gamma   90.00
#
_symmetry.space_group_name_H-M   'P 1'
#
loop_
_entity.id
_entity.type
_entity.pdbx_description
1 polymer ?
#
loop_
_entity_poly.entity_id
_entity_poly.type
_entity_poly.pdbx_seq_one_letter_code
_entity_poly.pdbx_strand_id
1 'polypeptide(L)'
;MASDLGNMLRMMNILGDEGFVDALENAERLVKNADETLERVEQIEGDAERAVREANETLTAVDNRLAKFDETISLLEAKIEAGFSVGFFFFGLNRYLEGELLLAGALFFMGLLGASSLVVTIVTLPQVRRLREMGLQAYRRVDEETDGSSSESTGSVRQQLETGGHEGGSVGSGQEESTDSGRDRPTRTERRRRRSGRYGRREQ
;
A
#
# COMPACT_ATOMS: atom_id res chain seq x y z
N MET A 1 -35.10 -53.53 -38.35
CA MET A 1 -36.36 -54.14 -37.85
C MET A 1 -36.19 -54.85 -36.51
N ALA A 2 -35.26 -55.80 -36.32
CA ALA A 2 -35.01 -56.40 -34.99
C ALA A 2 -34.43 -55.41 -33.96
N SER A 3 -33.63 -54.44 -34.43
CA SER A 3 -33.07 -53.33 -33.64
C SER A 3 -34.13 -52.34 -33.13
N ASP A 4 -35.17 -52.10 -33.93
CA ASP A 4 -36.25 -51.15 -33.59
C ASP A 4 -37.19 -51.73 -32.55
N LEU A 5 -37.48 -53.04 -32.63
CA LEU A 5 -38.27 -53.77 -31.63
C LEU A 5 -37.55 -53.85 -30.28
N GLY A 6 -36.23 -54.05 -30.27
CA GLY A 6 -35.42 -54.02 -29.05
C GLY A 6 -35.38 -52.63 -28.40
N ASN A 7 -35.32 -51.57 -29.22
CA ASN A 7 -35.37 -50.19 -28.72
C ASN A 7 -36.77 -49.80 -28.22
N MET A 8 -37.82 -50.31 -28.85
CA MET A 8 -39.22 -50.09 -28.45
C MET A 8 -39.55 -50.85 -27.15
N LEU A 9 -39.04 -52.07 -26.96
CA LEU A 9 -39.13 -52.81 -25.69
C LEU A 9 -38.33 -52.12 -24.57
N ARG A 10 -37.15 -51.56 -24.89
CA ARG A 10 -36.35 -50.79 -23.92
C ARG A 10 -37.05 -49.49 -23.52
N MET A 11 -37.65 -48.78 -24.48
CA MET A 11 -38.50 -47.62 -24.18
C MET A 11 -39.72 -48.01 -23.35
N MET A 12 -40.41 -49.10 -23.68
CA MET A 12 -41.57 -49.58 -22.95
C MET A 12 -41.24 -50.06 -21.54
N ASN A 13 -40.02 -50.54 -21.31
CA ASN A 13 -39.52 -50.91 -19.98
C ASN A 13 -39.11 -49.68 -19.15
N ILE A 14 -38.53 -48.65 -19.78
CA ILE A 14 -38.22 -47.35 -19.15
C ILE A 14 -39.50 -46.55 -18.85
N LEU A 15 -40.53 -46.70 -19.70
CA LEU A 15 -41.87 -46.13 -19.51
C LEU A 15 -42.78 -47.00 -18.62
N GLY A 16 -42.31 -48.20 -18.23
CA GLY A 16 -42.93 -49.02 -17.21
C GLY A 16 -42.56 -48.51 -15.82
N ASP A 17 -43.42 -48.76 -14.84
CA ASP A 17 -43.32 -48.24 -13.47
C ASP A 17 -41.93 -48.55 -12.83
N GLU A 18 -41.38 -49.74 -13.11
CA GLU A 18 -40.07 -50.17 -12.62
C GLU A 18 -38.90 -49.39 -13.25
N GLY A 19 -38.92 -49.14 -14.57
CA GLY A 19 -37.85 -48.40 -15.24
C GLY A 19 -37.84 -46.90 -14.93
N PHE A 20 -39.01 -46.33 -14.59
CA PHE A 20 -39.11 -44.96 -14.09
C PHE A 20 -38.57 -44.82 -12.66
N VAL A 21 -38.88 -45.79 -11.77
CA VAL A 21 -38.34 -45.84 -10.41
C VAL A 21 -36.81 -45.98 -10.42
N ASP A 22 -36.26 -46.86 -11.26
CA ASP A 22 -34.81 -47.01 -11.43
C ASP A 22 -34.17 -45.71 -11.94
N ALA A 23 -34.82 -45.00 -12.87
CA ALA A 23 -34.32 -43.72 -13.36
C ALA A 23 -34.32 -42.64 -12.26
N LEU A 24 -35.35 -42.61 -11.42
CA LEU A 24 -35.43 -41.71 -10.27
C LEU A 24 -34.38 -42.04 -9.20
N GLU A 25 -34.18 -43.31 -8.87
CA GLU A 25 -33.16 -43.73 -7.89
C GLU A 25 -31.74 -43.39 -8.40
N ASN A 26 -31.48 -43.57 -9.70
CA ASN A 26 -30.21 -43.16 -10.30
C ASN A 26 -30.03 -41.64 -10.29
N ALA A 27 -31.10 -40.87 -10.55
CA ALA A 27 -31.05 -39.42 -10.45
C ALA A 27 -30.79 -38.96 -9.00
N GLU A 28 -31.42 -39.59 -8.00
CA GLU A 28 -31.19 -39.31 -6.59
C GLU A 28 -29.73 -39.60 -6.18
N ARG A 29 -29.18 -40.75 -6.59
CA ARG A 29 -27.77 -41.08 -6.36
C ARG A 29 -26.83 -40.07 -7.02
N LEU A 30 -27.16 -39.62 -8.23
CA LEU A 30 -26.36 -38.62 -8.94
C LEU A 30 -26.37 -37.27 -8.22
N VAL A 31 -27.54 -36.82 -7.76
CA VAL A 31 -27.68 -35.59 -6.98
C VAL A 31 -26.89 -35.69 -5.68
N LYS A 32 -27.00 -36.81 -4.95
CA LYS A 32 -26.23 -37.04 -3.73
C LYS A 32 -24.71 -37.00 -3.96
N ASN A 33 -24.23 -37.64 -5.03
CA ASN A 33 -22.82 -37.60 -5.38
C ASN A 33 -22.36 -36.19 -5.80
N ALA A 34 -23.22 -35.41 -6.46
CA ALA A 34 -22.94 -34.03 -6.80
C ALA A 34 -22.83 -33.17 -5.53
N ASP A 35 -23.74 -33.33 -4.57
CA ASP A 35 -23.69 -32.63 -3.28
C ASP A 35 -22.41 -32.96 -2.51
N GLU A 36 -22.04 -34.24 -2.40
CA GLU A 36 -20.78 -34.67 -1.77
C GLU A 36 -19.55 -34.09 -2.49
N THR A 37 -19.61 -33.94 -3.82
CA THR A 37 -18.52 -33.34 -4.60
C THR A 37 -18.42 -31.83 -4.33
N LEU A 38 -19.56 -31.14 -4.27
CA LEU A 38 -19.61 -29.71 -3.97
C LEU A 38 -19.09 -29.40 -2.57
N GLU A 39 -19.42 -30.22 -1.57
CA GLU A 39 -18.90 -30.09 -0.21
C GLU A 39 -17.37 -30.23 -0.17
N ARG A 40 -16.81 -31.19 -0.91
CA ARG A 40 -15.35 -31.33 -1.04
C ARG A 40 -14.71 -30.13 -1.72
N VAL A 41 -15.35 -29.60 -2.76
CA VAL A 41 -14.85 -28.41 -3.47
C VAL A 41 -14.85 -27.19 -2.54
N GLU A 42 -15.89 -27.00 -1.74
CA GLU A 42 -15.96 -25.90 -0.75
C GLU A 42 -14.84 -26.03 0.30
N GLN A 43 -14.56 -27.25 0.77
CA GLN A 43 -13.44 -27.49 1.68
C GLN A 43 -12.09 -27.16 1.03
N ILE A 44 -11.88 -27.60 -0.23
CA ILE A 44 -10.65 -27.31 -0.98
C ILE A 44 -10.50 -25.80 -1.24
N GLU A 45 -11.59 -25.10 -1.57
CA GLU A 45 -11.59 -23.65 -1.73
C GLU A 45 -11.19 -22.95 -0.43
N GLY A 46 -11.77 -23.37 0.71
CA GLY A 46 -11.43 -22.81 2.01
C GLY A 46 -9.99 -23.09 2.47
N ASP A 47 -9.42 -24.24 2.10
CA ASP A 47 -8.00 -24.55 2.32
C ASP A 47 -7.10 -23.71 1.39
N ALA A 48 -7.48 -23.54 0.13
CA ALA A 48 -6.75 -22.72 -0.83
C ALA A 48 -6.74 -21.24 -0.42
N GLU A 49 -7.88 -20.69 0.04
CA GLU A 49 -7.95 -19.31 0.52
C GLU A 49 -7.02 -19.08 1.73
N ARG A 50 -6.96 -20.06 2.65
CA ARG A 50 -6.04 -20.02 3.80
C ARG A 50 -4.58 -20.07 3.34
N ALA A 51 -4.24 -20.97 2.42
CA ALA A 51 -2.89 -21.07 1.88
C ALA A 51 -2.45 -19.77 1.17
N VAL A 52 -3.33 -19.15 0.38
CA VAL A 52 -3.07 -17.87 -0.28
C VAL A 52 -2.85 -16.76 0.74
N ARG A 53 -3.65 -16.72 1.82
CA ARG A 53 -3.49 -15.72 2.88
C ARG A 53 -2.14 -15.87 3.59
N GLU A 54 -1.77 -17.09 3.96
CA GLU A 54 -0.49 -17.40 4.58
C GLU A 54 0.70 -17.08 3.66
N ALA A 55 0.56 -17.37 2.36
CA ALA A 55 1.56 -16.98 1.36
C ALA A 55 1.72 -15.45 1.28
N ASN A 56 0.63 -14.69 1.28
CA ASN A 56 0.68 -13.23 1.28
C ASN A 56 1.32 -12.65 2.54
N GLU A 57 1.03 -13.22 3.71
CA GLU A 57 1.68 -12.83 4.97
C GLU A 57 3.19 -13.11 4.92
N THR A 58 3.58 -14.25 4.35
CA THR A 58 4.98 -14.63 4.17
C THR A 58 5.70 -13.70 3.19
N LEU A 59 5.08 -13.37 2.05
CA LEU A 59 5.62 -12.42 1.08
C LEU A 59 5.81 -11.04 1.70
N THR A 60 4.82 -10.56 2.46
CA THR A 60 4.92 -9.29 3.20
C THR A 60 6.08 -9.31 4.21
N ALA A 61 6.32 -10.44 4.87
CA ALA A 61 7.46 -10.59 5.78
C ALA A 61 8.80 -10.59 5.04
N VAL A 62 8.85 -11.19 3.84
CA VAL A 62 10.04 -11.16 2.96
C VAL A 62 10.33 -9.75 2.47
N ASP A 63 9.33 -9.01 2.00
CA ASP A 63 9.49 -7.61 1.55
C ASP A 63 10.06 -6.73 2.66
N ASN A 64 9.54 -6.88 3.89
CA ASN A 64 10.06 -6.17 5.06
C ASN A 64 11.52 -6.52 5.39
N ARG A 65 11.95 -7.74 5.11
CA ARG A 65 13.35 -8.15 5.29
C ARG A 65 14.23 -7.58 4.19
N LEU A 66 13.78 -7.61 2.93
CA LEU A 66 14.49 -7.03 1.80
C LEU A 66 14.71 -5.52 1.98
N ALA A 67 13.69 -4.79 2.44
CA ALA A 67 13.83 -3.37 2.76
C ALA A 67 14.93 -3.08 3.80
N LYS A 68 15.09 -3.95 4.81
CA LYS A 68 16.18 -3.85 5.81
C LYS A 68 17.54 -4.22 5.23
N PHE A 69 17.59 -5.17 4.30
CA PHE A 69 18.83 -5.52 3.60
C PHE A 69 19.31 -4.37 2.71
N ASP A 70 18.41 -3.75 1.95
CA ASP A 70 18.73 -2.58 1.12
C ASP A 70 19.27 -1.42 1.98
N GLU A 71 18.66 -1.18 3.13
CA GLU A 71 19.15 -0.19 4.10
C GLU A 71 20.55 -0.54 4.63
N THR A 72 20.80 -1.82 4.93
CA THR A 72 22.12 -2.28 5.40
C THR A 72 23.19 -2.15 4.31
N ILE A 73 22.85 -2.49 3.06
CA ILE A 73 23.75 -2.35 1.91
C ILE A 73 24.09 -0.88 1.69
N SER A 74 23.10 0.00 1.72
CA SER A 74 23.31 1.44 1.57
C SER A 74 24.20 2.02 2.68
N LEU A 75 24.02 1.58 3.93
CA LEU A 75 24.90 1.96 5.04
C LEU A 75 26.33 1.43 4.87
N LEU A 76 26.49 0.21 4.35
CA LEU A 76 27.80 -0.38 4.09
C LEU A 76 28.53 0.39 2.98
N GLU A 77 27.84 0.72 1.89
CA GLU A 77 28.35 1.53 0.79
C GLU A 77 28.83 2.89 1.28
N ALA A 78 27.97 3.61 2.02
CA ALA A 78 28.32 4.90 2.61
C ALA A 78 29.56 4.81 3.51
N LYS A 79 29.69 3.74 4.31
CA LYS A 79 30.84 3.57 5.21
C LYS A 79 32.14 3.30 4.45
N ILE A 80 32.09 2.48 3.41
CA ILE A 80 33.24 2.18 2.56
C ILE A 80 33.68 3.46 1.83
N GLU A 81 32.72 4.19 1.27
CA GLU A 81 32.95 5.43 0.53
C GLU A 81 33.52 6.54 1.40
N ALA A 82 32.99 6.71 2.62
CA ALA A 82 33.56 7.60 3.62
C ALA A 82 34.99 7.20 3.98
N GLY A 83 35.25 5.90 4.14
CA GLY A 83 36.59 5.37 4.40
C GLY A 83 37.59 5.70 3.28
N PHE A 84 37.19 5.52 2.02
CA PHE A 84 38.02 5.88 0.88
C PHE A 84 38.25 7.38 0.78
N SER A 85 37.20 8.19 0.94
CA SER A 85 37.33 9.66 0.89
C SER A 85 38.32 10.15 1.94
N VAL A 86 38.15 9.74 3.22
CA VAL A 86 39.07 10.10 4.30
C VAL A 86 40.49 9.61 4.02
N GLY A 87 40.64 8.38 3.50
CA GLY A 87 41.92 7.84 3.08
C GLY A 87 42.60 8.71 2.02
N PHE A 88 41.88 9.08 0.96
CA PHE A 88 42.40 9.94 -0.10
C PHE A 88 42.81 11.33 0.41
N PHE A 89 42.05 11.94 1.33
CA PHE A 89 42.46 13.20 1.97
C PHE A 89 43.74 13.04 2.81
N PHE A 90 43.83 11.97 3.60
CA PHE A 90 45.02 11.71 4.43
C PHE A 90 46.27 11.46 3.59
N PHE A 91 46.17 10.61 2.57
CA PHE A 91 47.27 10.36 1.63
C PHE A 91 47.62 11.59 0.79
N GLY A 92 46.61 12.35 0.35
CA GLY A 92 46.80 13.61 -0.37
C GLY A 92 47.56 14.63 0.47
N LEU A 93 47.25 14.75 1.76
CA LEU A 93 47.96 15.61 2.69
C LEU A 93 49.41 15.17 2.88
N ASN A 94 49.68 13.87 3.10
CA ASN A 94 51.04 13.36 3.21
C ASN A 94 51.85 13.66 1.94
N ARG A 95 51.26 13.46 0.75
CA ARG A 95 51.92 13.73 -0.54
C ARG A 95 52.16 15.22 -0.78
N TYR A 96 51.24 16.06 -0.31
CA TYR A 96 51.42 17.51 -0.34
C TYR A 96 52.63 17.94 0.51
N LEU A 97 52.76 17.37 1.72
CA LEU A 97 53.89 17.64 2.61
C LEU A 97 55.22 17.10 2.07
N GLU A 98 55.19 16.03 1.27
CA GLU A 98 56.35 15.48 0.56
C GLU A 98 56.73 16.28 -0.71
N GLY A 99 55.94 17.30 -1.08
CA GLY A 99 56.20 18.17 -2.23
C GLY A 99 55.66 17.64 -3.57
N GLU A 100 54.93 16.53 -3.58
CA GLU A 100 54.34 15.93 -4.79
C GLU A 100 52.97 16.56 -5.11
N LEU A 101 52.97 17.83 -5.55
CA LEU A 101 51.76 18.64 -5.77
C LEU A 101 50.75 18.01 -6.74
N LEU A 102 51.20 17.40 -7.85
CA LEU A 102 50.31 16.77 -8.83
C LEU A 102 49.58 15.55 -8.25
N LEU A 103 50.31 14.69 -7.53
CA LEU A 103 49.73 13.49 -6.92
C LEU A 103 48.77 13.88 -5.79
N ALA A 104 49.17 14.84 -4.96
CA ALA A 104 48.33 15.40 -3.91
C ALA A 104 47.03 15.96 -4.47
N GLY A 105 47.10 16.77 -5.54
CA GLY A 105 45.93 17.32 -6.22
C GLY A 105 44.99 16.23 -6.76
N ALA A 106 45.53 15.19 -7.39
CA ALA A 106 44.75 14.06 -7.89
C ALA A 106 44.06 13.28 -6.75
N LEU A 107 44.76 13.05 -5.63
CA LEU A 107 44.21 12.38 -4.46
C LEU A 107 43.10 13.21 -3.80
N PHE A 108 43.29 14.52 -3.63
CA PHE A 108 42.23 15.39 -3.11
C PHE A 108 41.01 15.43 -4.02
N PHE A 109 41.21 15.45 -5.34
CA PHE A 109 40.11 15.39 -6.29
C PHE A 109 39.33 14.08 -6.19
N MET A 110 40.02 12.94 -6.09
CA MET A 110 39.39 11.64 -5.83
C MET A 110 38.65 11.60 -4.49
N GLY A 111 39.24 12.18 -3.43
CA GLY A 111 38.60 12.28 -2.12
C GLY A 111 37.31 13.10 -2.16
N LEU A 112 37.30 14.20 -2.91
CA LEU A 112 36.11 15.04 -3.13
C LEU A 112 35.04 14.31 -3.95
N LEU A 113 35.42 13.56 -4.99
CA LEU A 113 34.47 12.76 -5.76
C LEU A 113 33.77 11.74 -4.86
N GLY A 114 34.51 11.00 -4.04
CA GLY A 114 33.93 10.07 -3.06
C GLY A 114 33.06 10.75 -2.00
N ALA A 115 33.44 11.95 -1.56
CA ALA A 115 32.61 12.73 -0.62
C ALA A 115 31.30 13.22 -1.27
N SER A 116 31.31 13.55 -2.57
CA SER A 116 30.12 14.01 -3.28
C SER A 116 29.10 12.89 -3.47
N SER A 117 29.52 11.68 -3.83
CA SER A 117 28.62 10.52 -3.93
C SER A 117 28.10 10.10 -2.57
N LEU A 118 28.92 10.20 -1.51
CA LEU A 118 28.48 9.97 -0.13
C LEU A 118 27.30 10.88 0.27
N VAL A 119 27.32 12.15 -0.11
CA VAL A 119 26.21 13.08 0.14
C VAL A 119 24.92 12.59 -0.53
N VAL A 120 25.00 12.10 -1.76
CA VAL A 120 23.83 11.55 -2.46
C VAL A 120 23.32 10.32 -1.72
N THR A 121 24.21 9.40 -1.34
CA THR A 121 23.88 8.18 -0.57
C THR A 121 23.21 8.51 0.77
N ILE A 122 23.71 9.53 1.49
CA ILE A 122 23.10 9.98 2.75
C ILE A 122 21.70 10.56 2.50
N VAL A 123 21.49 11.32 1.43
CA VAL A 123 20.19 11.93 1.10
C VAL A 123 19.17 10.90 0.61
N THR A 124 19.63 9.83 -0.05
CA THR A 124 18.75 8.77 -0.56
C THR A 124 18.30 7.79 0.52
N LEU A 125 18.99 7.72 1.68
CA LEU A 125 18.61 6.86 2.79
C LEU A 125 17.20 7.16 3.32
N PRO A 126 16.33 6.14 3.47
CA PRO A 126 14.95 6.33 3.91
C PRO A 126 14.84 6.89 5.34
N GLN A 127 15.82 6.61 6.21
CA GLN A 127 15.89 7.19 7.56
C GLN A 127 16.04 8.72 7.52
N VAL A 128 16.87 9.22 6.60
CA VAL A 128 17.12 10.67 6.43
C VAL A 128 15.91 11.36 5.82
N ARG A 129 15.18 10.68 4.93
CA ARG A 129 13.90 11.18 4.41
C ARG A 129 12.85 11.38 5.51
N ARG A 130 12.69 10.40 6.41
CA ARG A 130 11.79 10.53 7.58
C ARG A 130 12.19 11.67 8.53
N LEU A 131 13.50 11.82 8.78
CA LEU A 131 14.05 12.94 9.57
C LEU A 131 13.84 14.30 8.89
N ARG A 132 13.97 14.37 7.56
CA ARG A 132 13.71 15.60 6.79
C ARG A 132 12.23 15.99 6.84
N GLU A 133 11.32 15.02 6.76
CA GLU A 133 9.88 15.26 6.89
C GLU A 133 9.49 15.74 8.31
N MET A 134 10.06 15.14 9.36
CA MET A 134 9.89 15.62 10.73
C MET A 134 10.50 17.02 10.94
N GLY A 135 11.69 17.28 10.37
CA GLY A 135 12.36 18.57 10.44
C GLY A 135 11.55 19.69 9.78
N LEU A 136 10.93 19.42 8.64
CA LEU A 136 10.05 20.38 7.96
C LEU A 136 8.77 20.68 8.76
N GLN A 137 8.23 19.72 9.51
CA GLN A 137 7.11 19.95 10.42
C GLN A 137 7.51 20.77 11.65
N ALA A 138 8.71 20.55 12.19
CA ALA A 138 9.24 21.34 13.29
C ALA A 138 9.53 22.78 12.86
N TYR A 139 10.11 22.98 11.68
CA TYR A 139 10.40 24.32 11.15
C TYR A 139 9.12 25.15 10.93
N ARG A 140 8.04 24.54 10.40
CA ARG A 140 6.75 25.24 10.24
C ARG A 140 6.14 25.72 11.56
N ARG A 141 6.31 24.98 12.66
CA ARG A 141 5.82 25.42 13.98
C ARG A 141 6.59 26.62 14.53
N VAL A 142 7.89 26.72 14.24
CA VAL A 142 8.71 27.84 14.69
C VAL A 142 8.40 29.12 13.91
N ASP A 143 8.06 29.00 12.62
CA ASP A 143 7.62 30.13 11.79
C ASP A 143 6.25 30.67 12.24
N GLU A 144 5.29 29.78 12.57
CA GLU A 144 3.95 30.20 13.06
C GLU A 144 3.97 30.87 14.43
N GLU A 145 4.92 30.55 15.32
CA GLU A 145 5.07 31.23 16.62
C GLU A 145 5.73 32.62 16.51
N THR A 146 6.44 32.90 15.42
CA THR A 146 7.16 34.18 15.25
C THR A 146 6.26 35.29 14.68
N ASP A 147 5.26 34.93 13.86
CA ASP A 147 4.31 35.90 13.27
C ASP A 147 3.02 36.12 14.08
N GLY A 148 2.83 35.41 15.20
CA GLY A 148 1.61 35.47 16.01
C GLY A 148 1.55 36.56 17.10
N SER A 149 2.59 37.38 17.28
CA SER A 149 2.74 38.30 18.42
C SER A 149 2.57 39.79 18.08
N SER A 150 1.67 40.12 17.15
CA SER A 150 1.30 41.52 16.86
C SER A 150 -0.17 41.69 16.50
N SER A 151 -1.06 41.53 17.48
CA SER A 151 -2.36 42.22 17.46
C SER A 151 -2.88 42.36 18.89
N GLU A 152 -2.37 43.36 19.58
CA GLU A 152 -3.06 43.96 20.72
C GLU A 152 -3.42 45.41 20.34
N SER A 153 -4.65 45.78 20.68
CA SER A 153 -5.16 47.16 20.84
C SER A 153 -5.86 47.84 19.64
N THR A 154 -7.20 47.81 19.62
CA THR A 154 -8.07 48.95 20.04
C THR A 154 -9.47 48.79 19.45
N GLY A 155 -10.49 49.01 20.27
CA GLY A 155 -11.88 48.80 19.88
C GLY A 155 -12.48 49.88 19.00
N SER A 156 -13.62 49.57 18.39
CA SER A 156 -14.73 50.53 18.27
C SER A 156 -16.04 49.79 18.03
N VAL A 157 -17.05 50.31 18.71
CA VAL A 157 -18.46 49.94 18.68
C VAL A 157 -19.13 50.76 17.55
N ARG A 158 -20.09 50.14 16.84
CA ARG A 158 -21.26 50.75 16.14
C ARG A 158 -21.11 51.21 14.68
N GLN A 159 -21.82 50.53 13.76
CA GLN A 159 -22.91 51.02 12.87
C GLN A 159 -23.26 49.92 11.84
N GLN A 160 -24.52 49.44 11.83
CA GLN A 160 -25.58 49.76 10.86
C GLN A 160 -25.20 49.42 9.40
N LEU A 161 -25.79 48.38 8.83
CA LEU A 161 -27.06 48.34 8.07
C LEU A 161 -26.86 48.72 6.61
N GLU A 162 -27.54 47.98 5.71
CA GLU A 162 -27.64 48.12 4.25
C GLU A 162 -26.72 47.19 3.43
N THR A 163 -27.09 46.55 2.32
CA THR A 163 -28.36 46.23 1.60
C THR A 163 -27.91 45.37 0.40
N GLY A 164 -28.79 44.50 -0.13
CA GLY A 164 -28.85 44.08 -1.56
C GLY A 164 -27.61 43.41 -2.17
N GLY A 165 -27.61 42.14 -2.56
CA GLY A 165 -28.46 41.61 -3.62
C GLY A 165 -27.87 41.93 -5.01
N HIS A 166 -27.04 41.04 -5.57
CA HIS A 166 -27.00 40.82 -7.02
C HIS A 166 -26.38 39.48 -7.41
N GLU A 167 -27.20 38.72 -8.13
CA GLU A 167 -26.84 37.57 -8.96
C GLU A 167 -25.96 38.00 -10.13
N GLY A 168 -25.13 37.09 -10.63
CA GLY A 168 -24.41 37.31 -11.88
C GLY A 168 -23.37 36.24 -12.13
N GLY A 169 -23.79 35.16 -12.81
CA GLY A 169 -22.93 34.05 -13.18
C GLY A 169 -21.77 34.44 -14.09
N SER A 170 -20.70 33.67 -13.98
CA SER A 170 -19.64 33.63 -14.98
C SER A 170 -19.41 32.17 -15.36
N VAL A 171 -19.80 31.87 -16.60
CA VAL A 171 -19.47 30.66 -17.34
C VAL A 171 -18.12 30.90 -17.99
N GLY A 172 -17.15 30.03 -17.69
CA GLY A 172 -15.89 29.89 -18.39
C GLY A 172 -15.19 28.64 -17.87
N SER A 173 -15.38 27.48 -18.50
CA SER A 173 -14.60 26.96 -19.63
C SER A 173 -13.12 26.77 -19.29
N GLY A 174 -12.69 25.52 -19.22
CA GLY A 174 -11.28 25.17 -19.35
C GLY A 174 -10.79 24.11 -18.38
N GLN A 175 -10.71 22.89 -18.90
CA GLN A 175 -9.44 22.16 -18.96
C GLN A 175 -9.04 21.26 -17.77
N GLU A 176 -9.20 19.96 -18.04
CA GLU A 176 -8.27 18.84 -17.76
C GLU A 176 -8.01 18.38 -16.31
N GLU A 177 -7.73 17.06 -16.27
CA GLU A 177 -6.93 16.35 -15.27
C GLU A 177 -7.67 15.60 -14.15
N SER A 178 -7.92 14.32 -14.49
CA SER A 178 -7.82 13.13 -13.64
C SER A 178 -7.58 13.32 -12.13
N THR A 179 -8.62 13.04 -11.35
CA THR A 179 -8.46 12.41 -10.02
C THR A 179 -9.61 11.40 -9.83
N ASP A 180 -9.30 10.13 -10.08
CA ASP A 180 -10.12 8.99 -9.63
C ASP A 180 -10.04 8.96 -8.10
N SER A 181 -11.03 9.59 -7.48
CA SER A 181 -11.17 9.70 -6.03
C SER A 181 -11.88 8.46 -5.51
N GLY A 182 -11.19 7.76 -4.62
CA GLY A 182 -11.69 6.59 -3.92
C GLY A 182 -13.10 6.80 -3.36
N ARG A 183 -14.01 5.94 -3.80
CA ARG A 183 -15.18 5.56 -3.02
C ARG A 183 -14.89 4.23 -2.34
N ASP A 184 -14.34 4.33 -1.13
CA ASP A 184 -14.43 3.28 -0.13
C ASP A 184 -15.91 2.98 0.13
N ARG A 185 -16.44 1.96 -0.54
CA ARG A 185 -17.69 1.33 -0.15
C ARG A 185 -17.38 0.44 1.06
N PRO A 186 -17.96 0.71 2.25
CA PRO A 186 -17.77 -0.18 3.39
C PRO A 186 -18.31 -1.56 3.07
N THR A 187 -17.48 -2.58 3.28
CA THR A 187 -17.84 -3.99 3.09
C THR A 187 -18.96 -4.37 4.07
N ARG A 188 -19.78 -5.36 3.67
CA ARG A 188 -21.00 -5.79 4.40
C ARG A 188 -20.72 -6.21 5.85
N THR A 189 -19.47 -6.55 6.18
CA THR A 189 -18.96 -6.89 7.50
C THR A 189 -18.80 -5.70 8.44
N GLU A 190 -18.52 -4.49 7.93
CA GLU A 190 -18.34 -3.28 8.76
C GLU A 190 -19.67 -2.68 9.27
N ARG A 191 -20.77 -2.85 8.53
CA ARG A 191 -22.10 -2.36 8.95
C ARG A 191 -22.66 -3.09 10.17
N ARG A 192 -22.20 -4.31 10.48
CA ARG A 192 -22.68 -5.05 11.66
C ARG A 192 -22.01 -4.60 12.97
N ARG A 193 -20.77 -4.11 12.96
CA ARG A 193 -20.08 -3.67 14.19
C ARG A 193 -20.55 -2.33 14.72
N ARG A 194 -21.05 -1.42 13.86
CA ARG A 194 -21.54 -0.10 14.32
C ARG A 194 -22.92 -0.13 14.99
N ARG A 195 -23.66 -1.24 14.92
CA ARG A 195 -25.00 -1.35 15.56
C ARG A 195 -25.00 -1.97 16.95
N SER A 196 -23.95 -2.68 17.38
CA SER A 196 -23.93 -3.35 18.69
C SER A 196 -23.29 -2.53 19.82
N GLY A 197 -22.65 -1.39 19.53
CA GLY A 197 -21.92 -0.59 20.53
C GLY A 197 -22.74 0.46 21.30
N ARG A 198 -24.06 0.55 21.14
CA ARG A 198 -24.88 1.65 21.70
C ARG A 198 -25.74 1.28 22.92
N TYR A 199 -25.59 0.09 23.48
CA TYR A 199 -26.25 -0.30 24.73
C TYR A 199 -25.24 -1.01 25.63
N GLY A 200 -24.53 -0.26 26.47
CA GLY A 200 -23.58 -0.86 27.40
C GLY A 200 -22.73 0.14 28.16
N ARG A 201 -23.32 1.21 28.71
CA ARG A 201 -22.65 2.02 29.74
C ARG A 201 -23.67 2.79 30.59
N ARG A 202 -24.45 2.04 31.35
CA ARG A 202 -24.99 2.51 32.63
C ARG A 202 -24.85 1.35 33.61
N GLU A 203 -24.45 1.73 34.81
CA GLU A 203 -24.37 0.98 36.05
C GLU A 203 -22.96 0.69 36.57
N GLN A 204 -22.79 1.18 37.80
CA GLN A 204 -21.73 1.05 38.79
C GLN A 204 -20.60 2.07 38.72
#